data_AF-A0AAV5XD97-F1
#
_entry.id   AF-A0AAV5XD97-F1
#
_cell.length_a   1.000
_cell.length_b   1.000
_cell.length_c   1.000
_cell.angle_alpha   90.00
_cell.angle_beta   90.00
_cell.angle_gamma   90.00
#
_symmetry.space_group_name_H-M   'P 1'
#
loop_
_entity.id
_entity.type
_entity.pdbx_description
1 polymer ?
#
loop_
_entity_poly.entity_id
_entity_poly.type
_entity_poly.pdbx_seq_one_letter_code
_entity_poly.pdbx_strand_id
1 'polypeptide(L)' 'MTGLREATVERLQSIEGQPPALHRLPPGCRFAPRCAYADERCHREYPPTFAVGLGHEAACWRLASP' A
#
# COMPACT_ATOMS: atom_id res chain seq x y z
N MET A 1 -30.12 -31.06 6.92
CA MET A 1 -29.00 -30.71 6.01
C MET A 1 -29.06 -29.20 5.77
N THR A 2 -28.62 -28.41 6.76
CA THR A 2 -28.80 -26.95 6.78
C THR A 2 -27.83 -26.28 5.82
N GLY A 3 -28.38 -25.53 4.87
CA GLY A 3 -27.64 -24.83 3.82
C GLY A 3 -26.67 -23.79 4.39
N LEU A 4 -25.41 -23.88 3.95
CA LEU A 4 -24.41 -22.85 4.14
C LEU A 4 -24.81 -21.64 3.28
N ARG A 5 -25.01 -20.48 3.92
CA ARG A 5 -25.19 -19.21 3.22
C ARG A 5 -23.81 -18.75 2.75
N GLU A 6 -23.55 -18.81 1.45
CA GLU A 6 -22.38 -18.19 0.85
C GLU A 6 -22.53 -16.67 0.94
N ALA A 7 -21.69 -16.05 1.77
CA ALA A 7 -21.50 -14.60 1.72
C ALA A 7 -20.77 -14.28 0.42
N THR A 8 -21.33 -13.38 -0.39
CA THR A 8 -20.69 -12.89 -1.63
C THR A 8 -19.37 -12.21 -1.27
N VAL A 9 -18.25 -12.89 -1.48
CA VAL A 9 -16.93 -12.30 -1.29
C VAL A 9 -16.64 -11.44 -2.51
N GLU A 10 -16.63 -10.12 -2.32
CA GLU A 10 -16.22 -9.19 -3.36
C GLU A 10 -14.76 -9.49 -3.74
N ARG A 11 -14.47 -9.60 -5.05
CA ARG A 11 -13.13 -9.98 -5.50
C ARG A 11 -12.10 -8.97 -5.02
N LEU A 12 -11.12 -9.45 -4.25
CA LEU A 12 -9.93 -8.69 -3.88
C LEU A 12 -9.28 -8.11 -5.14
N GLN A 13 -9.01 -6.81 -5.13
CA GLN A 13 -8.31 -6.14 -6.21
C GLN A 13 -6.83 -6.47 -6.12
N SER A 14 -6.31 -7.19 -7.11
CA SER A 14 -4.88 -7.44 -7.24
C SER A 14 -4.17 -6.15 -7.63
N ILE A 15 -3.04 -5.86 -6.98
CA ILE A 15 -2.17 -4.78 -7.42
C ILE A 15 -1.47 -5.24 -8.71
N GLU A 16 -1.78 -4.58 -9.83
CA GLU A 16 -1.16 -4.90 -11.11
C GLU A 16 0.35 -4.56 -11.12
N GLY A 17 1.09 -5.12 -12.08
CA GLY A 17 2.53 -4.90 -12.26
C GLY A 17 3.44 -5.90 -11.52
N GLN A 18 4.76 -5.67 -11.63
CA GLN A 18 5.80 -6.48 -11.00
C GLN A 18 6.51 -5.68 -9.89
N PRO A 19 6.99 -6.34 -8.81
CA PRO A 19 7.89 -5.68 -7.86
C PRO A 19 9.11 -5.08 -8.58
N PRO A 20 9.58 -3.88 -8.18
CA PRO A 20 10.80 -3.32 -8.75
C PRO A 20 12.00 -4.22 -8.42
N ALA A 21 13.00 -4.19 -9.29
CA ALA A 21 14.24 -4.91 -9.03
C ALA A 21 14.92 -4.34 -7.78
N LEU A 22 15.28 -5.20 -6.81
CA LEU A 22 15.84 -4.77 -5.52
C LEU A 22 17.17 -3.99 -5.66
N HIS A 23 17.89 -4.17 -6.77
CA HIS A 23 19.15 -3.46 -7.06
C HIS A 23 18.93 -2.08 -7.71
N ARG A 24 17.69 -1.72 -8.07
CA ARG A 24 17.29 -0.45 -8.70
C ARG A 24 16.02 0.07 -8.06
N LEU A 25 16.07 0.28 -6.74
CA LEU A 25 14.95 0.87 -6.03
C LEU A 25 14.82 2.36 -6.41
N PRO A 26 13.60 2.87 -6.62
CA PRO A 26 13.38 4.30 -6.83
C PRO A 26 13.82 5.09 -5.58
N PRO A 27 14.18 6.38 -5.73
CA PRO A 27 14.60 7.22 -4.61
C PRO A 27 13.47 7.48 -3.60
N GLY A 28 12.21 7.46 -4.06
CA GLY A 28 11.02 7.59 -3.22
C GLY A 28 10.47 6.27 -2.69
N CYS A 29 9.17 6.24 -2.43
CA CYS A 29 8.44 5.06 -1.98
C CYS A 29 8.56 3.90 -2.99
N ARG A 30 8.99 2.73 -2.52
CA ARG A 30 9.13 1.50 -3.33
C ARG A 30 7.82 1.04 -3.97
N PHE A 31 6.69 1.42 -3.38
CA PHE A 31 5.37 1.08 -3.87
C PHE A 31 4.81 2.11 -4.86
N ALA A 32 5.42 3.30 -4.99
CA ALA A 32 4.92 4.37 -5.85
C ALA A 32 4.62 3.95 -7.30
N PRO A 33 5.44 3.11 -7.98
CA PRO A 33 5.16 2.68 -9.36
C PRO A 33 3.87 1.86 -9.54
N ARG A 34 3.29 1.37 -8.44
CA ARG A 34 2.13 0.46 -8.44
C ARG A 34 1.09 0.78 -7.38
N CYS A 35 1.22 1.91 -6.70
CA CYS A 35 0.28 2.35 -5.69
C CYS A 35 -0.78 3.22 -6.35
N ALA A 36 -2.05 2.84 -6.26
CA ALA A 36 -3.17 3.61 -6.82
C ALA A 36 -3.37 4.98 -6.15
N TYR A 37 -2.71 5.21 -5.00
CA TYR A 37 -2.78 6.45 -4.23
C TYR A 37 -1.48 7.27 -4.28
N ALA A 38 -0.52 6.90 -5.15
CA ALA A 38 0.74 7.61 -5.27
C ALA A 38 0.54 9.04 -5.79
N ASP A 39 1.27 9.97 -5.20
CA ASP A 39 1.40 11.36 -5.66
C ASP A 39 2.86 11.67 -6.04
N GLU A 40 3.15 12.89 -6.48
CA GLU A 40 4.52 13.28 -6.85
C GLU A 40 5.52 13.10 -5.70
N ARG A 41 5.08 13.32 -4.46
CA ARG A 41 5.93 13.20 -3.27
C ARG A 41 6.37 11.76 -3.06
N CYS A 42 5.49 10.79 -3.32
CA CYS A 42 5.80 9.36 -3.28
C CYS A 42 6.94 8.97 -4.23
N HIS A 43 7.12 9.66 -5.36
CA HIS A 43 8.20 9.36 -6.31
C HIS A 43 9.54 10.05 -5.94
N ARG A 44 9.49 11.15 -5.19
CA ARG A 44 10.66 11.97 -4.85
C ARG A 44 11.26 11.62 -3.49
N GLU A 45 10.42 11.30 -2.50
CA GLU A 45 10.84 11.15 -1.11
C GLU A 45 10.25 9.89 -0.47
N TYR A 46 11.01 9.29 0.45
CA TYR A 46 10.55 8.16 1.26
C TYR A 46 9.85 8.67 2.54
N PRO A 47 8.63 8.19 2.85
CA PRO A 47 7.89 8.66 4.03
C PRO A 47 8.57 8.26 5.35
N PRO A 48 8.47 9.09 6.41
CA PRO A 48 8.82 8.65 7.74
C PRO A 48 7.83 7.60 8.23
N THR A 49 8.16 6.96 9.35
CA THR A 49 7.28 6.00 10.01
C THR A 49 6.23 6.74 10.85
N PHE A 50 4.96 6.36 10.70
CA PHE A 50 3.82 6.88 11.43
C PHE A 50 3.20 5.76 12.28
N ALA A 51 2.82 6.08 13.52
CA ALA A 51 2.04 5.16 14.36
C ALA A 51 0.58 5.14 13.88
N VAL A 52 0.01 3.95 13.69
CA VAL A 52 -1.39 3.75 13.25
C VAL A 52 -2.26 3.02 14.29
N GLY A 53 -1.77 2.96 15.54
CA GLY A 53 -2.48 2.42 16.71
C GLY A 53 -2.00 1.03 17.14
N LEU A 54 -2.21 0.69 18.41
CA LEU A 54 -1.89 -0.62 19.03
C LEU A 54 -0.47 -1.17 18.73
N GLY A 55 0.54 -0.29 18.65
CA GLY A 55 1.91 -0.70 18.34
C GLY A 55 2.18 -1.00 16.86
N HIS A 56 1.23 -0.71 15.98
CA HIS A 56 1.43 -0.78 14.54
C HIS A 56 1.99 0.52 13.98
N GLU A 57 2.83 0.36 12.97
CA GLU A 57 3.52 1.43 12.28
C GLU A 57 3.37 1.28 10.77
N ALA A 58 3.33 2.40 10.06
CA ALA A 58 3.27 2.45 8.60
C ALA A 58 4.09 3.61 8.06
N ALA A 59 4.74 3.42 6.92
CA ALA A 59 5.47 4.46 6.20
C ALA A 59 4.71 4.85 4.93
N CYS A 60 3.77 5.79 5.05
CA CYS A 60 2.90 6.23 3.95
C CYS A 60 2.60 7.72 4.02
N TRP A 61 2.76 8.45 2.92
CA TRP A 61 2.50 9.90 2.87
C TRP A 61 1.03 10.27 3.10
N ARG A 62 0.09 9.33 2.87
CA ARG A 62 -1.34 9.54 3.19
C ARG A 62 -1.62 9.68 4.69
N LEU A 63 -0.68 9.29 5.55
CA LEU A 63 -0.77 9.43 7.01
C LEU A 63 -0.17 10.75 7.51
N ALA A 64 0.50 11.50 6.64
CA ALA A 64 1.10 12.80 6.98
C ALA A 64 0.08 13.95 7.06
N SER A 65 -1.17 13.71 6.64
CA SER A 65 -2.30 14.61 6.83
C SER A 65 -3.31 13.98 7.79
N PRO A 66 -3.93 14.77 8.70
CA PRO A 66 -5.06 14.33 9.51
C PRO A 66 -6.30 14.01 8.66
#